data_AF-A0A662XAB4-F1
#
_entry.id   AF-A0A662XAB4-F1
#
_cell.length_a   1.000
_cell.length_b   1.000
_cell.length_c   1.000
_cell.angle_alpha   90.00
_cell.angle_beta   90.00
_cell.angle_gamma   90.00
#
_symmetry.space_group_name_H-M   'P 1'
#
loop_
_entity.id
_entity.type
_entity.pdbx_description
1 polymer ?
#
loop_
_entity_poly.entity_id
_entity_poly.type
_entity_poly.pdbx_seq_one_letter_code
_entity_poly.pdbx_strand_id
1 'polypeptide(L)'
;MLDTACDIGRVPAELAEQFLSKADIDFSMLDPFWWLEMQKFPRTGPGNAPPAAIVAPKTAEEVLPLRESGEELDARIREFIAKLAERPEQHITVVGHSAFFKRMLGMSRKLNNCELYETSLSDIQARFP
;
A
#
# COMPACT_ATOMS: atom_id res chain seq x y z
N MET A 1 8.71 -18.44 -6.84
CA MET A 1 8.82 -17.09 -7.43
C MET A 1 7.90 -16.21 -6.59
N LEU A 2 8.45 -15.26 -5.83
CA LEU A 2 7.65 -14.42 -4.94
C LEU A 2 6.96 -13.34 -5.79
N ASP A 3 5.72 -13.62 -6.19
CA ASP A 3 4.83 -12.66 -6.86
C ASP A 3 4.29 -11.62 -5.86
N THR A 4 5.20 -10.91 -5.21
CA THR A 4 4.92 -9.70 -4.45
C THR A 4 5.48 -8.51 -5.25
N ALA A 5 4.78 -7.39 -5.23
CA ALA A 5 5.24 -6.15 -5.88
C ALA A 5 6.73 -5.92 -5.52
N CYS A 6 7.59 -5.86 -6.54
CA CYS A 6 9.05 -5.86 -6.38
C CYS A 6 9.59 -4.62 -5.65
N ASP A 7 8.75 -3.63 -5.37
CA ASP A 7 9.09 -2.45 -4.59
C ASP A 7 8.23 -2.50 -3.31
N ILE A 8 8.78 -3.08 -2.25
CA ILE A 8 8.21 -2.92 -0.90
C ILE A 8 8.45 -1.46 -0.42
N GLY A 9 9.21 -0.66 -1.17
CA GLY A 9 9.64 0.70 -0.83
C GLY A 9 11.16 0.70 -0.62
N ARG A 10 11.81 1.79 -1.05
CA ARG A 10 13.27 2.00 -0.91
C ARG A 10 13.54 3.18 0.01
N VAL A 11 14.63 3.09 0.76
CA VAL A 11 15.01 4.12 1.73
C VAL A 11 15.23 5.47 1.02
N PRO A 12 14.96 6.61 1.67
CA PRO A 12 15.07 7.93 1.03
C PRO A 12 16.41 8.20 0.36
N ALA A 13 17.52 7.70 0.91
CA ALA A 13 18.86 7.85 0.32
C ALA A 13 19.00 7.15 -1.03
N GLU A 14 18.46 5.93 -1.18
CA GLU A 14 18.48 5.18 -2.44
C GLU A 14 17.57 5.82 -3.49
N LEU A 15 16.41 6.35 -3.06
CA LEU A 15 15.52 7.11 -3.93
C LEU A 15 16.20 8.39 -4.42
N ALA A 16 16.79 9.17 -3.50
CA ALA A 16 17.51 10.38 -3.82
C ALA A 16 18.62 10.10 -4.83
N GLU A 17 19.48 9.09 -4.60
CA GLU A 17 20.55 8.71 -5.53
C GLU A 17 20.02 8.35 -6.93
N GLN A 18 18.96 7.53 -7.01
CA GLN A 18 18.40 7.11 -8.30
C GLN A 18 17.79 8.28 -9.09
N PHE A 19 17.10 9.18 -8.40
CA PHE A 19 16.36 10.27 -9.02
C PHE A 19 17.14 11.58 -9.11
N LEU A 20 18.31 11.68 -8.46
CA LEU A 20 19.20 12.86 -8.46
C LEU A 20 19.49 13.38 -9.88
N SER A 21 19.64 12.46 -10.84
CA SER A 21 19.97 12.78 -12.23
C SER A 21 18.75 13.01 -13.13
N LYS A 22 17.54 12.75 -12.62
CA LYS A 22 16.32 12.66 -13.43
C LYS A 22 15.26 13.70 -13.07
N ALA A 23 15.23 14.18 -11.84
CA ALA A 23 14.29 15.19 -11.40
C ALA A 23 14.76 15.86 -10.09
N ASP A 24 14.36 17.12 -9.88
CA ASP A 24 14.55 17.85 -8.62
C ASP A 24 13.48 17.41 -7.60
N ILE A 25 13.61 16.18 -7.11
CA ILE A 25 12.70 15.59 -6.12
C ILE A 25 13.43 15.48 -4.79
N ASP A 26 12.90 16.18 -3.78
CA ASP A 26 13.40 16.14 -2.41
C ASP A 26 12.77 14.98 -1.61
N PHE A 27 13.60 14.07 -1.13
CA PHE A 27 13.22 12.93 -0.29
C PHE A 27 13.57 13.15 1.19
N SER A 28 14.11 14.31 1.57
CA SER A 28 14.60 14.60 2.94
C SER A 28 13.50 14.54 4.01
N MET A 29 12.25 14.74 3.60
CA MET A 29 11.07 14.70 4.47
C MET A 29 10.45 13.30 4.59
N LEU A 30 10.96 12.30 3.87
CA LEU A 30 10.49 10.93 3.99
C LEU A 30 11.13 10.23 5.19
N ASP A 31 10.32 9.45 5.90
CA ASP A 31 10.84 8.52 6.89
C ASP A 31 11.71 7.44 6.21
N PRO A 32 12.71 6.89 6.93
CA PRO A 32 13.56 5.80 6.43
C PRO A 32 12.76 4.60 5.90
N PHE A 33 11.58 4.34 6.46
CA PHE A 33 10.67 3.26 6.07
C PHE A 33 9.26 3.82 5.83
N TRP A 34 9.14 4.83 4.97
CA TRP A 34 7.89 5.53 4.67
C TRP A 34 6.75 4.63 4.16
N TRP A 35 7.07 3.41 3.72
CA TRP A 35 6.13 2.38 3.27
C TRP A 35 5.57 1.50 4.40
N LEU A 36 6.07 1.65 5.63
CA LEU A 36 5.58 0.93 6.80
C LEU A 36 4.64 1.81 7.62
N GLU A 37 3.57 1.21 8.13
CA GLU A 37 2.62 1.93 8.98
C GLU A 37 3.27 2.34 10.30
N MET A 38 3.25 3.64 10.59
CA MET A 38 3.82 4.22 11.81
C MET A 38 3.26 3.63 13.12
N GLN A 39 2.04 3.09 13.09
CA GLN A 39 1.41 2.45 14.25
C GLN A 39 2.09 1.11 14.59
N LYS A 40 2.57 0.38 13.58
CA LYS A 40 3.35 -0.85 13.73
C LYS A 40 4.82 -0.59 14.06
N PHE A 41 5.28 0.64 13.79
CA PHE A 41 6.63 1.12 14.09
C PHE A 41 6.58 2.42 14.90
N PRO A 42 6.14 2.35 16.18
CA PRO A 42 5.95 3.53 16.99
C PRO A 42 7.27 4.31 17.12
N ARG A 43 7.18 5.62 16.85
CA ARG A 43 8.29 6.57 17.01
C ARG A 43 8.55 6.77 18.50
N THR A 44 9.62 6.17 19.02
CA THR A 44 9.98 6.22 20.45
C THR A 44 11.20 7.11 20.75
N GLY A 45 11.81 7.71 19.73
CA GLY A 45 12.97 8.60 19.89
C GLY A 45 12.61 10.06 20.27
N PRO A 46 13.58 10.85 20.75
CA PRO A 46 13.38 12.28 21.02
C PRO A 46 12.80 13.02 19.80
N GLY A 47 11.76 13.83 19.99
CA GLY A 47 11.13 14.59 18.91
C GLY A 47 10.36 13.74 17.89
N ASN A 48 9.82 12.58 18.29
CA ASN A 48 9.22 11.60 17.38
C ASN A 48 10.20 11.06 16.32
N ALA A 49 11.49 10.98 16.65
CA ALA A 49 12.45 10.34 15.77
C ALA A 49 12.10 8.85 15.59
N PRO A 50 12.29 8.28 14.39
CA PRO A 50 12.24 6.83 14.20
C PRO A 50 13.22 6.15 15.18
N PRO A 51 12.86 5.00 15.78
CA PRO A 51 13.82 4.25 16.58
C PRO A 51 15.12 4.06 15.80
N ALA A 52 16.26 4.33 16.43
CA ALA A 52 17.58 4.29 15.80
C ALA A 52 17.96 2.90 15.22
N ALA A 53 17.13 1.87 15.49
CA ALA A 53 17.33 0.49 15.07
C ALA A 53 16.15 -0.08 14.26
N ILE A 54 15.43 0.73 13.46
CA ILE A 54 14.57 0.12 12.43
C ILE A 54 15.51 -0.43 11.34
N VAL A 55 15.57 -1.76 11.26
CA VAL A 55 16.33 -2.49 10.24
C VAL A 55 15.33 -3.03 9.23
N ALA A 56 15.62 -2.88 7.93
CA ALA A 56 14.83 -3.52 6.90
C ALA A 56 14.75 -5.03 7.18
N PRO A 57 13.56 -5.65 7.19
CA PRO A 57 13.44 -7.07 7.45
C PRO A 57 14.17 -7.84 6.35
N LYS A 58 15.04 -8.76 6.73
CA LYS A 58 15.85 -9.59 5.84
C LYS A 58 15.31 -11.01 5.72
N THR A 59 14.49 -11.44 6.68
CA THR A 59 13.94 -12.79 6.76
C THR A 59 12.42 -12.77 6.60
N ALA A 60 11.84 -13.92 6.24
CA ALA A 60 10.38 -14.04 6.11
C ALA A 60 9.70 -13.85 7.48
N GLU A 61 10.33 -14.33 8.54
CA GLU A 61 9.90 -14.22 9.93
C GLU A 61 9.85 -12.75 10.38
N GLU A 62 10.83 -11.94 9.98
CA GLU A 62 10.85 -10.50 10.25
C GLU A 62 9.78 -9.73 9.46
N VAL A 63 9.37 -10.24 8.29
CA VAL A 63 8.29 -9.63 7.49
C VAL A 63 6.90 -9.99 8.04
N LEU A 64 6.71 -11.17 8.64
CA LEU A 64 5.41 -11.63 9.13
C LEU A 64 4.64 -10.60 9.99
N PRO A 65 5.23 -9.98 11.04
CA PRO A 65 4.51 -8.99 11.86
C PRO A 65 4.20 -7.69 11.11
N LEU A 66 4.83 -7.45 9.95
CA LEU A 66 4.65 -6.24 9.16
C LEU A 66 3.53 -6.38 8.14
N ARG A 67 3.08 -7.62 7.90
CA ARG A 67 1.99 -7.88 6.97
C ARG A 67 0.73 -7.22 7.49
N GLU A 68 0.01 -6.65 6.54
CA GLU A 68 -1.36 -6.24 6.75
C GLU A 68 -2.21 -7.48 7.07
N SER A 69 -2.99 -7.40 8.13
CA SER A 69 -4.00 -8.37 8.49
C SER A 69 -5.21 -8.26 7.56
N GLY A 70 -6.07 -9.28 7.53
CA GLY A 70 -7.30 -9.21 6.76
C GLY A 70 -8.22 -8.07 7.20
N GLU A 71 -8.24 -7.75 8.49
CA GLU A 71 -9.09 -6.69 9.07
C GLU A 71 -8.59 -5.29 8.69
N GLU A 72 -7.28 -5.07 8.73
CA GLU A 72 -6.66 -3.80 8.29
C GLU A 72 -6.90 -3.56 6.79
N LEU A 73 -6.74 -4.60 5.98
CA LEU A 73 -7.04 -4.53 4.54
C LEU A 73 -8.53 -4.24 4.30
N ASP A 74 -9.43 -4.91 5.02
CA ASP A 74 -10.87 -4.68 4.91
C ASP A 74 -11.26 -3.24 5.31
N ALA A 75 -10.64 -2.70 6.36
CA ALA A 75 -10.85 -1.31 6.78
C ALA A 75 -10.40 -0.33 5.68
N ARG A 76 -9.21 -0.53 5.10
CA ARG A 76 -8.72 0.27 3.98
C ARG A 76 -9.58 0.15 2.72
N ILE A 77 -10.13 -1.03 2.45
CA ILE A 77 -11.10 -1.22 1.35
C ILE A 77 -12.35 -0.38 1.60
N ARG A 78 -12.91 -0.36 2.82
CA ARG A 78 -14.08 0.47 3.16
C ARG A 78 -13.78 1.96 2.98
N GLU A 79 -12.65 2.43 3.49
CA GLU A 79 -12.23 3.83 3.30
C GLU A 79 -12.07 4.19 1.82
N PHE A 80 -11.51 3.28 1.03
CA PHE A 80 -11.35 3.48 -0.41
C PHE A 80 -12.70 3.55 -1.14
N ILE A 81 -13.63 2.64 -0.81
CA ILE A 81 -14.99 2.65 -1.36
C ILE A 81 -15.72 3.94 -1.00
N ALA A 82 -15.58 4.43 0.24
CA ALA A 82 -16.15 5.70 0.66
C ALA A 82 -15.61 6.87 -0.18
N LYS A 83 -14.29 6.92 -0.40
CA LYS A 83 -13.66 7.92 -1.28
C LYS A 83 -14.16 7.84 -2.73
N LEU A 84 -14.40 6.63 -3.25
CA LEU A 84 -15.00 6.43 -4.58
C LEU A 84 -16.45 6.94 -4.62
N ALA A 85 -17.22 6.76 -3.55
CA ALA A 85 -18.61 7.22 -3.49
C ALA A 85 -18.75 8.75 -3.41
N GLU A 86 -17.75 9.44 -2.88
CA GLU A 86 -17.67 10.90 -2.82
C GLU A 86 -17.30 11.54 -4.17
N ARG A 87 -16.95 10.73 -5.18
CA ARG A 87 -16.53 11.21 -6.49
C ARG A 87 -17.72 11.63 -7.35
N PRO A 88 -17.71 12.81 -7.99
CA PRO A 88 -18.71 13.20 -8.98
C PRO A 88 -18.59 12.40 -10.30
N GLU A 89 -17.44 11.79 -10.57
CA GLU A 89 -17.17 11.05 -11.80
C GLU A 89 -18.08 9.81 -11.92
N GLN A 90 -18.71 9.63 -13.09
CA GLN A 90 -19.60 8.49 -13.35
C GLN A 90 -18.86 7.21 -13.77
N HIS A 91 -17.61 7.35 -14.24
CA HIS A 91 -16.74 6.25 -14.64
C HIS A 91 -15.35 6.51 -14.06
N ILE A 92 -14.86 5.57 -13.26
CA ILE A 92 -13.57 5.69 -12.57
C ILE A 92 -12.73 4.47 -12.89
N THR A 93 -11.51 4.70 -13.39
CA THR A 93 -10.52 3.64 -13.56
C THR A 93 -9.63 3.57 -12.33
N VAL A 94 -9.57 2.40 -11.71
CA VAL A 94 -8.67 2.11 -10.59
C VAL A 94 -7.58 1.16 -11.06
N VAL A 95 -6.32 1.56 -10.92
CA VAL A 95 -5.16 0.72 -11.24
C VAL A 95 -4.49 0.28 -9.94
N GLY A 96 -4.25 -1.01 -9.79
CA GLY A 96 -3.74 -1.56 -8.55
C GLY A 96 -3.38 -3.04 -8.66
N HIS A 97 -3.17 -3.68 -7.51
CA HIS A 97 -2.72 -5.07 -7.45
C HIS A 97 -3.87 -6.06 -7.38
N SER A 98 -3.72 -7.18 -8.08
CA SER A 98 -4.76 -8.22 -8.18
C SER A 98 -5.16 -8.85 -6.84
N ALA A 99 -4.28 -8.84 -5.82
CA ALA A 99 -4.62 -9.29 -4.48
C ALA A 99 -5.62 -8.36 -3.78
N PHE A 100 -5.45 -7.05 -3.91
CA PHE A 100 -6.37 -6.05 -3.37
C PHE A 100 -7.74 -6.17 -4.05
N PHE A 101 -7.77 -6.22 -5.39
CA PHE A 101 -9.00 -6.40 -6.14
C PHE A 101 -9.70 -7.72 -5.85
N LYS A 102 -8.94 -8.82 -5.70
CA LYS A 102 -9.53 -10.12 -5.32
C LYS A 102 -10.31 -10.01 -4.01
N ARG A 103 -9.78 -9.32 -3.00
CA ARG A 103 -10.46 -9.13 -1.71
C ARG A 103 -11.66 -8.19 -1.85
N MET A 104 -11.47 -7.02 -2.46
CA MET A 104 -12.48 -5.98 -2.66
C MET A 104 -13.69 -6.48 -3.48
N LEU A 105 -13.44 -7.21 -4.56
CA LEU A 105 -14.47 -7.76 -5.45
C LEU A 105 -14.95 -9.16 -5.00
N GLY A 106 -14.29 -9.73 -3.98
CA GLY A 106 -14.43 -11.11 -3.49
C GLY A 106 -14.45 -12.17 -4.58
N MET A 107 -13.49 -12.07 -5.49
CA MET A 107 -13.29 -13.02 -6.56
C MET A 107 -12.61 -14.29 -6.03
N SER A 108 -12.91 -15.44 -6.64
CA SER A 108 -12.22 -16.71 -6.34
C SER A 108 -10.77 -16.73 -6.84
N ARG A 109 -10.46 -15.91 -7.86
CA ARG A 109 -9.14 -15.80 -8.50
C ARG A 109 -8.58 -14.39 -8.46
N LYS A 110 -7.27 -14.27 -8.69
CA LYS A 110 -6.62 -12.99 -8.99
C LYS A 110 -6.90 -12.62 -10.46
N LEU A 111 -6.95 -11.32 -10.73
CA LEU A 111 -6.85 -10.77 -12.08
C LEU A 111 -5.44 -11.02 -12.63
N ASN A 112 -5.32 -11.27 -13.94
CA ASN A 112 -4.04 -11.32 -14.63
C ASN A 112 -3.43 -9.91 -14.76
N ASN A 113 -2.14 -9.84 -15.08
CA ASN A 113 -1.49 -8.55 -15.37
C ASN A 113 -2.20 -7.87 -16.54
N CYS A 114 -2.54 -6.59 -16.37
CA CYS A 114 -3.29 -5.77 -17.34
C CYS A 114 -4.70 -6.29 -17.67
N GLU A 115 -5.28 -7.17 -16.86
CA GLU A 115 -6.67 -7.58 -17.03
C GLU A 115 -7.62 -6.44 -16.62
N LEU A 116 -8.64 -6.18 -17.45
CA LEU A 116 -9.71 -5.24 -17.18
C LEU A 116 -10.87 -5.96 -16.48
N TYR A 117 -11.42 -5.35 -15.44
CA TYR A 117 -12.65 -5.77 -14.80
C TYR A 117 -13.56 -4.56 -14.58
N GLU A 118 -14.80 -4.65 -15.04
CA GLU A 118 -15.80 -3.59 -14.93
C GLU A 118 -16.94 -4.02 -14.01
N THR A 119 -17.36 -3.14 -13.11
CA THR A 119 -18.46 -3.37 -12.16
C THR A 119 -19.03 -2.04 -11.68
N SER A 120 -20.21 -2.09 -11.04
CA SER A 120 -20.83 -0.91 -10.44
C SER A 120 -20.30 -0.66 -9.03
N LEU A 121 -20.30 0.60 -8.59
CA LEU A 121 -19.94 0.93 -7.20
C LEU A 121 -20.90 0.28 -6.19
N SER A 122 -22.19 0.18 -6.54
CA SER A 122 -23.21 -0.49 -5.72
C SER A 122 -22.91 -1.97 -5.47
N ASP A 123 -22.39 -2.70 -6.47
CA ASP A 123 -22.03 -4.11 -6.31
C ASP A 123 -20.87 -4.28 -5.33
N ILE A 124 -19.92 -3.34 -5.34
CA ILE A 124 -18.78 -3.34 -4.41
C ILE A 124 -19.27 -3.01 -2.99
N GLN A 125 -20.09 -1.97 -2.83
CA GLN A 125 -20.63 -1.53 -1.53
C GLN A 125 -21.47 -2.61 -0.84
N ALA A 126 -22.26 -3.37 -1.60
CA ALA A 126 -23.05 -4.48 -1.05
C ALA A 126 -22.20 -5.55 -0.34
N ARG A 127 -20.89 -5.61 -0.63
CA ARG A 127 -19.94 -6.57 -0.03
C ARG A 127 -19.17 -6.01 1.16
N PHE A 128 -19.02 -4.69 1.24
CA PHE A 128 -18.30 -3.97 2.29
C PHE A 128 -19.21 -2.89 2.86
N PRO A 129 -20.20 -3.26 3.71
CA PRO A 129 -21.12 -2.31 4.32
C PRO A 129 -20.44 -1.39 5.33
#